data_AF-E7A161-F1
#
_entry.id   AF-E7A161-F1
#
_cell.length_a   1.000
_cell.length_b   1.000
_cell.length_c   1.000
_cell.angle_alpha   90.00
_cell.angle_beta   90.00
_cell.angle_gamma   90.00
#
_symmetry.space_group_name_H-M   'P 1'
#
loop_
_entity.id
_entity.type
_entity.pdbx_description
1 polymer ?
#
loop_
_entity_poly.entity_id
_entity_poly.type
_entity_poly.pdbx_seq_one_letter_code
_entity_poly.pdbx_strand_id
1 'polypeptide(L)'
;MALSIFVPIGYVATLVVSMLVFSRIYRRRSALNLAKSYQPWFPEGHEARDIYQTLVAADPAAPEAVLKAALLNRAMTDVRRIMRMRDDKQALGTLLQKGSIGDETMARFTLAEKELEAEILDVVSEANTFREGWGQLIFPTASEMVAHLKHKEVYYDIQRQRAAEVKRLEDEGKPVPKATVELPPLITPPGTKIEIQGAPGGGPMPPPGAGGPGGPQSGPGISLPMTGTGADARVTLPNGQQIHPAQLAALMQGPLPPNLPPQQAAMLMQARAQLVALQEQAQAQAQQQLEKAAAVEAGESTTASTAATKTATVEDGEDA
;
A
#
# COMPACT_ATOMS: atom_id res chain seq x y z
N MET A 1 10.99 67.45 -22.17
CA MET A 1 12.16 66.57 -21.97
C MET A 1 11.65 65.14 -21.88
N ALA A 2 11.94 64.29 -22.88
CA ALA A 2 11.46 62.92 -22.89
C ALA A 2 12.34 62.07 -21.96
N LEU A 3 11.76 61.55 -20.89
CA LEU A 3 12.42 60.56 -20.04
C LEU A 3 12.60 59.28 -20.86
N SER A 4 13.85 58.87 -21.03
CA SER A 4 14.24 57.67 -21.78
C SER A 4 13.52 56.42 -21.24
N ILE A 5 12.93 55.62 -22.13
CA ILE A 5 12.24 54.36 -21.79
C ILE A 5 13.14 53.35 -21.08
N PHE A 6 14.46 53.51 -21.18
CA PHE A 6 15.44 52.70 -20.46
C PHE A 6 15.43 52.95 -18.95
N VAL A 7 15.00 54.13 -18.49
CA VAL A 7 14.95 54.47 -17.05
C VAL A 7 13.94 53.60 -16.29
N PRO A 8 12.65 53.49 -16.69
CA PRO A 8 11.71 52.60 -16.01
C PRO A 8 12.10 51.11 -16.15
N ILE A 9 12.67 50.70 -17.28
CA ILE A 9 13.14 49.32 -17.46
C ILE A 9 14.29 49.01 -16.51
N GLY A 10 15.27 49.91 -16.38
CA GLY A 10 16.39 49.76 -15.46
C GLY A 10 15.95 49.71 -13.99
N TYR A 11 14.93 50.49 -13.62
CA TYR A 11 14.33 50.43 -12.28
C TYR A 11 13.74 49.06 -11.98
N VAL A 12 12.90 48.54 -12.88
CA VAL A 12 12.30 47.20 -12.72
C VAL A 12 13.37 46.11 -12.70
N ALA A 13 14.37 46.17 -13.59
CA ALA A 13 15.46 45.19 -13.62
C ALA A 13 16.24 45.18 -12.29
N THR A 14 16.53 46.36 -11.73
CA THR A 14 17.23 46.48 -10.45
C THR A 14 16.38 45.90 -9.30
N LEU A 15 15.06 46.15 -9.28
CA LEU A 15 14.15 45.55 -8.32
C LEU A 15 14.11 44.02 -8.44
N VAL A 16 14.02 43.49 -9.66
CA VAL A 16 14.00 42.04 -9.89
C VAL A 16 15.31 41.40 -9.44
N VAL A 17 16.46 41.98 -9.80
CA VAL A 17 17.77 41.45 -9.40
C VAL A 17 17.92 41.48 -7.88
N SER A 18 17.61 42.60 -7.23
CA SER A 18 17.68 42.71 -5.77
C SER A 18 16.72 41.74 -5.06
N MET A 19 15.50 41.56 -5.56
CA MET A 19 14.53 40.59 -5.05
C MET A 19 15.05 39.15 -5.21
N LEU A 20 15.62 38.81 -6.36
CA LEU A 20 16.17 37.47 -6.61
C LEU A 20 17.37 37.16 -5.71
N VAL A 21 18.28 38.11 -5.55
CA VAL A 21 19.44 37.98 -4.66
C VAL A 21 18.98 37.82 -3.21
N PHE A 22 18.05 38.66 -2.75
CA PHE A 22 17.48 38.57 -1.42
C PHE A 22 16.75 37.23 -1.19
N SER A 23 15.89 36.82 -2.12
CA SER A 23 15.17 35.54 -2.06
C SER A 23 16.12 34.35 -1.98
N ARG A 24 17.19 34.35 -2.78
CA ARG A 24 18.21 33.30 -2.75
C ARG A 24 18.96 33.26 -1.42
N ILE A 25 19.38 34.40 -0.89
CA ILE A 25 20.08 34.48 0.41
C ILE A 25 19.16 34.07 1.56
N TYR A 26 17.92 34.56 1.56
CA TYR A 26 16.94 34.25 2.59
C TYR A 26 16.58 32.76 2.60
N ARG A 27 16.26 32.17 1.44
CA ARG A 27 15.97 30.73 1.34
C ARG A 27 17.17 29.89 1.76
N ARG A 28 18.39 30.28 1.38
CA ARG A 28 19.62 29.58 1.80
C ARG A 28 19.84 29.67 3.31
N ARG A 29 19.67 30.84 3.94
CA ARG A 29 19.78 30.99 5.40
C ARG A 29 18.68 30.24 6.14
N SER A 30 17.45 30.30 5.65
CA SER A 30 16.31 29.57 6.21
C SER A 30 16.57 28.06 6.20
N ALA A 31 17.01 27.50 5.06
CA ALA A 31 17.38 26.08 4.97
C ALA A 31 18.52 25.69 5.92
N LEU A 32 19.55 26.54 6.05
CA LEU A 32 20.65 26.30 6.99
C LEU A 32 20.20 26.35 8.46
N ASN A 33 19.28 27.23 8.82
CA ASN A 33 18.75 27.32 10.18
C ASN A 33 17.87 26.11 10.53
N LEU A 34 17.11 25.62 9.55
CA LEU A 34 16.34 24.38 9.69
C LEU A 34 17.28 23.17 9.86
N ALA A 35 18.35 23.09 9.07
CA ALA A 35 19.36 22.03 9.19
C ALA A 35 20.10 22.06 10.54
N LYS A 36 20.38 23.24 11.10
CA LYS A 36 20.98 23.36 12.44
C LYS A 36 20.05 22.94 13.57
N SER A 37 18.75 23.13 13.37
CA SER A 37 17.70 22.75 14.32
C SER A 37 17.22 21.31 14.11
N TYR A 38 17.82 20.58 13.16
CA TYR A 38 17.44 19.22 12.85
C TYR A 38 17.75 18.31 14.03
N GLN A 39 16.71 17.66 14.52
CA GLN A 39 16.78 16.54 15.44
C GLN A 39 15.99 15.40 14.78
N PRO A 40 16.57 14.20 14.66
CA PRO A 40 15.85 13.04 14.12
C PRO A 40 14.57 12.81 14.90
N TRP A 41 13.46 12.56 14.20
CA TRP A 41 12.17 12.30 14.86
C TRP A 41 12.21 11.01 15.69
N PHE A 42 12.96 10.01 15.22
CA PHE A 42 13.23 8.77 15.95
C PHE A 42 14.64 8.81 16.53
N PRO A 43 14.80 9.00 17.86
CA PRO A 43 16.11 9.17 18.48
C PRO A 43 16.92 7.86 18.52
N GLU A 44 16.25 6.71 18.39
CA GLU A 44 16.85 5.36 18.41
C GLU A 44 17.69 5.04 17.15
N GLY A 45 17.74 5.95 16.16
CA GLY A 45 18.41 5.66 14.89
C GLY A 45 17.72 4.53 14.12
N HIS A 46 18.29 4.02 13.03
CA HIS A 46 17.72 2.92 12.24
C HIS A 46 18.58 1.65 12.29
N GLU A 47 18.69 1.04 13.48
CA GLU A 47 19.56 -0.12 13.71
C GLU A 47 19.38 -1.25 12.69
N ALA A 48 18.14 -1.61 12.33
CA ALA A 48 17.87 -2.69 11.38
C ALA A 48 18.43 -2.43 9.96
N ARG A 49 18.53 -1.15 9.58
CA ARG A 49 19.10 -0.71 8.30
C ARG A 49 20.61 -0.77 8.38
N ASP A 50 21.18 -0.28 9.48
CA ASP A 50 22.63 -0.29 9.71
C ASP A 50 23.16 -1.74 9.75
N ILE A 51 22.41 -2.66 10.38
CA ILE A 51 22.71 -4.11 10.35
C ILE A 51 22.67 -4.64 8.92
N TYR A 52 21.61 -4.34 8.16
CA TYR A 52 21.51 -4.78 6.77
C TYR A 52 22.67 -4.24 5.91
N GLN A 53 22.98 -2.95 5.98
CA GLN A 53 24.09 -2.35 5.24
C GLN A 53 25.44 -2.93 5.64
N THR A 54 25.64 -3.22 6.93
CA THR A 54 26.84 -3.90 7.42
C THR A 54 26.95 -5.32 6.84
N LEU A 55 25.83 -6.05 6.76
CA LEU A 55 25.81 -7.39 6.16
C LEU A 55 26.05 -7.37 4.65
N VAL A 56 25.57 -6.34 3.95
CA VAL A 56 25.84 -6.14 2.52
C VAL A 56 27.31 -5.79 2.27
N ALA A 57 27.91 -4.99 3.16
CA ALA A 57 29.32 -4.59 3.07
C ALA A 57 30.31 -5.61 3.65
N ALA A 58 29.82 -6.70 4.25
CA ALA A 58 30.67 -7.71 4.89
C ALA A 58 31.47 -8.53 3.86
N ASP A 59 32.73 -8.82 4.20
CA ASP A 59 33.61 -9.73 3.47
C ASP A 59 34.10 -10.83 4.43
N PRO A 60 33.76 -12.12 4.23
CA PRO A 60 33.09 -12.72 3.07
C PRO A 60 31.60 -12.38 2.96
N ALA A 61 31.08 -12.40 1.73
CA ALA A 61 29.69 -12.06 1.42
C ALA A 61 28.69 -12.90 2.25
N ALA A 62 27.76 -12.21 2.92
CA ALA A 62 26.72 -12.86 3.71
C ALA A 62 25.81 -13.75 2.82
N PRO A 63 25.32 -14.89 3.33
CA PRO A 63 24.38 -15.72 2.59
C PRO A 63 23.11 -14.95 2.22
N GLU A 64 22.61 -15.17 1.01
CA GLU A 64 21.42 -14.48 0.48
C GLU A 64 20.18 -14.65 1.39
N ALA A 65 20.03 -15.82 2.02
CA ALA A 65 18.94 -16.07 2.97
C ALA A 65 19.00 -15.14 4.20
N VAL A 66 20.21 -14.83 4.68
CA VAL A 66 20.42 -13.91 5.80
C VAL A 66 20.13 -12.47 5.38
N LEU A 67 20.54 -12.08 4.16
CA LEU A 67 20.24 -10.75 3.61
C LEU A 67 18.75 -10.52 3.42
N LYS A 68 18.01 -11.52 2.91
CA LYS A 68 16.54 -11.46 2.79
C LYS A 68 15.86 -11.34 4.15
N ALA A 69 16.33 -12.10 5.15
CA ALA A 69 15.81 -12.01 6.51
C ALA A 69 16.11 -10.65 7.17
N ALA A 70 17.30 -10.10 6.94
CA ALA A 70 17.69 -8.78 7.42
C ALA A 70 16.86 -7.67 6.76
N LEU A 71 16.63 -7.74 5.44
CA LEU A 71 15.76 -6.80 4.72
C LEU A 71 14.31 -6.86 5.23
N LEU A 72 13.81 -8.06 5.54
CA LEU A 72 12.49 -8.22 6.15
C LEU A 72 12.43 -7.61 7.55
N ASN A 73 13.51 -7.69 8.33
CA ASN A 73 13.60 -7.03 9.64
C ASN A 73 13.63 -5.50 9.53
N ARG A 74 14.36 -4.97 8.54
CA ARG A 74 14.32 -3.55 8.14
C ARG A 74 12.87 -3.13 7.85
N ALA A 75 12.17 -3.83 6.96
CA ALA A 75 10.77 -3.58 6.64
C ALA A 75 9.82 -3.67 7.86
N MET A 76 10.02 -4.63 8.77
CA MET A 76 9.23 -4.70 10.03
C MET A 76 9.46 -3.50 10.94
N THR A 77 10.67 -2.92 10.93
CA THR A 77 10.98 -1.70 11.68
C THR A 77 10.30 -0.48 11.06
N ASP A 78 10.31 -0.38 9.73
CA ASP A 78 9.58 0.65 9.00
C ASP A 78 8.07 0.58 9.26
N VAL A 79 7.47 -0.61 9.24
CA VAL A 79 6.04 -0.76 9.56
C VAL A 79 5.71 -0.25 10.96
N ARG A 80 6.54 -0.57 11.96
CA ARG A 80 6.36 -0.06 13.33
C ARG A 80 6.42 1.47 13.37
N ARG A 81 7.34 2.08 12.61
CA ARG A 81 7.44 3.55 12.48
C ARG A 81 6.22 4.13 11.77
N ILE A 82 5.73 3.52 10.69
CA ILE A 82 4.53 3.96 9.97
C ILE A 82 3.33 4.01 10.92
N MET A 83 3.12 2.94 11.71
CA MET A 83 2.04 2.88 12.69
C MET A 83 2.15 4.03 13.71
N ARG A 84 3.35 4.23 14.27
CA ARG A 84 3.60 5.31 15.24
C ARG A 84 3.42 6.70 14.62
N MET A 85 3.96 6.95 13.43
CA MET A 85 3.81 8.21 12.70
C MET A 85 2.34 8.53 12.44
N ARG A 86 1.54 7.54 12.03
CA ARG A 86 0.11 7.74 11.76
C ARG A 86 -0.63 8.17 13.02
N ASP A 87 -0.35 7.53 14.14
CA ASP A 87 -0.99 7.83 15.42
C ASP A 87 -0.52 9.21 15.93
N ASP A 88 0.78 9.53 15.80
CA ASP A 88 1.36 10.84 16.12
C ASP A 88 0.77 11.96 15.26
N LYS A 89 0.52 11.73 13.96
CA LYS A 89 -0.07 12.72 13.05
C LYS A 89 -1.43 13.21 13.54
N GLN A 90 -2.26 12.31 14.02
CA GLN A 90 -3.58 12.65 14.56
C GLN A 90 -3.47 13.45 15.86
N ALA A 91 -2.56 13.03 16.76
CA ALA A 91 -2.32 13.73 18.02
C ALA A 91 -1.76 15.14 17.80
N LEU A 92 -0.75 15.28 16.94
CA LEU A 92 -0.11 16.56 16.62
C LEU A 92 -1.08 17.55 15.96
N GLY A 93 -1.96 17.08 15.06
CA GLY A 93 -2.99 17.93 14.47
C GLY A 93 -3.89 18.60 15.52
N THR A 94 -4.25 17.85 16.57
CA THR A 94 -5.06 18.37 17.69
C THR A 94 -4.26 19.34 18.56
N LEU A 95 -3.00 19.04 18.83
CA LEU A 95 -2.13 19.88 19.67
C LEU A 95 -1.76 21.20 18.99
N LEU A 96 -1.62 21.20 17.66
CA LEU A 96 -1.34 22.40 16.86
C LEU A 96 -2.52 23.37 16.91
N GLN A 97 -3.75 22.87 16.74
CA GLN A 97 -4.96 23.69 16.84
C GLN A 97 -5.12 24.32 18.23
N LYS A 98 -4.63 23.66 19.28
CA LYS A 98 -4.61 24.18 20.66
C LYS A 98 -3.47 25.18 20.93
N GLY A 99 -2.55 25.39 19.99
CA GLY A 99 -1.38 26.24 20.16
C GLY A 99 -0.35 25.72 21.17
N SER A 100 -0.46 24.45 21.56
CA SER A 100 0.43 23.81 22.56
C SER A 100 1.77 23.34 21.98
N ILE A 101 1.88 23.28 20.65
CA ILE A 101 3.10 22.94 19.91
C ILE A 101 3.38 24.02 18.86
N GLY A 102 4.65 24.29 18.58
CA GLY A 102 5.05 25.25 17.55
C GLY A 102 5.09 24.64 16.14
N ASP A 103 4.95 25.48 15.12
CA ASP A 103 4.97 25.11 13.69
C ASP A 103 6.25 24.36 13.28
N GLU A 104 7.37 24.67 13.92
CA GLU A 104 8.65 23.98 13.73
C GLU A 104 8.55 22.47 13.99
N THR A 105 7.75 22.05 14.98
CA THR A 105 7.55 20.61 15.27
C THR A 105 6.79 19.93 14.13
N MET A 106 5.80 20.62 13.56
CA MET A 106 5.03 20.12 12.43
C MET A 106 5.88 20.02 11.16
N ALA A 107 6.76 21.00 10.92
CA ALA A 107 7.72 20.97 9.83
C ALA A 107 8.68 19.77 9.97
N ARG A 108 9.19 19.50 11.18
CA ARG A 108 10.04 18.34 11.48
C ARG A 108 9.31 17.01 11.26
N PHE A 109 8.06 16.91 11.74
CA PHE A 109 7.24 15.72 11.52
C PHE A 109 7.04 15.44 10.02
N THR A 110 6.77 16.48 9.23
CA THR A 110 6.61 16.36 7.77
C THR A 110 7.91 15.92 7.09
N LEU A 111 9.06 16.42 7.55
CA LEU A 111 10.36 15.99 7.05
C LEU A 111 10.61 14.51 7.35
N ALA A 112 10.31 14.07 8.58
CA ALA A 112 10.44 12.67 8.98
C ALA A 112 9.47 11.73 8.22
N GLU A 113 8.27 12.20 7.89
CA GLU A 113 7.32 11.48 7.02
C GLU A 113 7.94 11.25 5.63
N LYS A 114 8.58 12.29 5.06
CA LYS A 114 9.28 12.17 3.76
C LYS A 114 10.52 11.28 3.82
N GLU A 115 11.26 11.31 4.91
CA GLU A 115 12.40 10.43 5.14
C GLU A 115 11.96 8.96 5.21
N LEU A 116 10.87 8.68 5.92
CA LEU A 116 10.28 7.34 6.00
C LEU A 116 9.69 6.88 4.65
N GLU A 117 9.04 7.76 3.89
CA GLU A 117 8.58 7.46 2.52
C GLU A 117 9.75 7.07 1.61
N ALA A 118 10.88 7.79 1.69
CA ALA A 118 12.07 7.49 0.91
C ALA A 118 12.67 6.13 1.31
N GLU A 119 12.73 5.83 2.61
CA GLU A 119 13.21 4.54 3.13
C GLU A 119 12.32 3.38 2.64
N ILE A 120 11.00 3.54 2.64
CA ILE A 120 10.06 2.54 2.10
C ILE A 120 10.35 2.26 0.61
N LEU A 121 10.55 3.31 -0.19
CA LEU A 121 10.86 3.15 -1.62
C LEU A 121 12.21 2.44 -1.83
N ASP A 122 13.21 2.75 -1.00
CA ASP A 122 14.51 2.09 -1.02
C ASP A 122 14.35 0.58 -0.74
N VAL A 123 13.65 0.21 0.33
CA VAL A 123 13.36 -1.19 0.69
C VAL A 123 12.58 -1.92 -0.40
N VAL A 124 11.59 -1.29 -1.02
CA VAL A 124 10.85 -1.87 -2.16
C VAL A 124 11.78 -2.12 -3.35
N SER A 125 12.66 -1.16 -3.65
CA SER A 125 13.61 -1.28 -4.76
C SER A 125 14.64 -2.39 -4.51
N GLU A 126 15.16 -2.49 -3.29
CA GLU A 126 16.07 -3.56 -2.86
C GLU A 126 15.39 -4.92 -2.88
N ALA A 127 14.13 -5.02 -2.41
CA ALA A 127 13.38 -6.27 -2.48
C ALA A 127 13.23 -6.75 -3.94
N ASN A 128 12.99 -5.83 -4.87
CA ASN A 128 12.90 -6.17 -6.29
C ASN A 128 14.24 -6.62 -6.90
N THR A 129 15.40 -6.24 -6.34
CA THR A 129 16.70 -6.73 -6.82
C THR A 129 16.94 -8.19 -6.43
N PHE A 130 16.40 -8.64 -5.29
CA PHE A 130 16.45 -10.06 -4.89
C PHE A 130 15.45 -10.92 -5.67
N ARG A 131 14.23 -10.41 -5.89
CA ARG A 131 13.20 -11.10 -6.67
C ARG A 131 12.20 -10.09 -7.22
N GLU A 132 11.98 -10.14 -8.52
CA GLU A 132 10.97 -9.32 -9.18
C GLU A 132 9.58 -9.50 -8.55
N GLY A 133 8.91 -8.39 -8.26
CA GLY A 133 7.59 -8.37 -7.62
C GLY A 133 7.60 -8.57 -6.11
N TRP A 134 8.74 -8.88 -5.48
CA TRP A 134 8.80 -9.04 -4.02
C TRP A 134 8.56 -7.73 -3.27
N GLY A 135 8.92 -6.59 -3.85
CA GLY A 135 8.67 -5.28 -3.26
C GLY A 135 7.20 -4.97 -2.98
N GLN A 136 6.26 -5.57 -3.72
CA GLN A 136 4.82 -5.41 -3.46
C GLN A 136 4.34 -6.26 -2.27
N LEU A 137 5.05 -7.34 -1.95
CA LEU A 137 4.66 -8.32 -0.94
C LEU A 137 5.38 -8.13 0.39
N ILE A 138 6.55 -7.49 0.40
CA ILE A 138 7.41 -7.37 1.58
C ILE A 138 6.73 -6.61 2.73
N PHE A 139 6.09 -5.48 2.46
CA PHE A 139 5.43 -4.66 3.49
C PHE A 139 4.15 -5.29 4.05
N PRO A 140 3.24 -5.87 3.22
CA PRO A 140 2.12 -6.66 3.74
C PRO A 140 2.59 -7.83 4.63
N THR A 141 3.62 -8.55 4.20
CA THR A 141 4.18 -9.67 4.97
C THR A 141 4.80 -9.17 6.29
N ALA A 142 5.58 -8.08 6.25
CA ALA A 142 6.16 -7.46 7.43
C ALA A 142 5.09 -6.97 8.42
N SER A 143 3.96 -6.44 7.92
CA SER A 143 2.83 -6.02 8.74
C SER A 143 2.21 -7.18 9.52
N GLU A 144 1.98 -8.31 8.86
CA GLU A 144 1.48 -9.52 9.52
C GLU A 144 2.47 -10.05 10.57
N MET A 145 3.78 -10.00 10.27
CA MET A 145 4.82 -10.41 11.22
C MET A 145 4.87 -9.49 12.45
N VAL A 146 4.77 -8.17 12.26
CA VAL A 146 4.73 -7.20 13.37
C VAL A 146 3.48 -7.43 14.24
N ALA A 147 2.32 -7.66 13.63
CA ALA A 147 1.09 -7.98 14.35
C ALA A 147 1.23 -9.29 15.15
N HIS A 148 1.79 -10.34 14.55
CA HIS A 148 2.05 -11.60 15.21
C HIS A 148 3.03 -11.44 16.39
N LEU A 149 4.13 -10.69 16.22
CA LEU A 149 5.08 -10.42 17.30
C LEU A 149 4.41 -9.67 18.47
N LYS A 150 3.56 -8.67 18.18
CA LYS A 150 2.81 -7.94 19.19
C LYS A 150 1.87 -8.86 19.98
N HIS A 151 1.14 -9.76 19.30
CA HIS A 151 0.28 -10.73 19.99
C HIS A 151 1.08 -11.71 20.84
N LYS A 152 2.24 -12.15 20.34
CA LYS A 152 3.15 -13.04 21.05
C LYS A 152 3.72 -12.38 22.31
N GLU A 153 4.13 -11.11 22.22
CA GLU A 153 4.60 -10.32 23.38
C GLU A 153 3.52 -10.21 24.47
N VAL A 154 2.30 -9.80 24.11
CA VAL A 154 1.17 -9.73 25.05
C VAL A 154 0.90 -11.08 25.70
N TYR A 155 0.94 -12.17 24.94
CA TYR A 155 0.72 -13.50 25.48
C TYR A 155 1.77 -13.90 26.54
N TYR A 156 3.06 -13.66 26.28
CA TYR A 156 4.10 -13.96 27.25
C TYR A 156 4.07 -13.03 28.46
N ASP A 157 3.73 -11.76 28.25
CA ASP A 157 3.60 -10.79 29.33
C ASP A 157 2.48 -11.17 30.30
N ILE A 158 1.37 -11.76 29.83
CA ILE A 158 0.31 -12.28 30.71
C ILE A 158 0.86 -13.33 31.68
N GLN A 159 1.73 -14.23 31.22
CA GLN A 159 2.34 -15.25 32.08
C GLN A 159 3.29 -14.61 33.11
N ARG A 160 4.08 -13.62 32.69
CA ARG A 160 5.00 -12.89 33.57
C ARG A 160 4.26 -12.06 34.63
N GLN A 161 3.22 -11.33 34.21
CA GLN A 161 2.37 -10.54 35.10
C GLN A 161 1.62 -11.42 36.09
N ARG A 162 1.12 -12.58 35.65
CA ARG A 162 0.50 -13.56 36.54
C ARG A 162 1.48 -14.01 37.64
N ALA A 163 2.71 -14.38 37.30
CA ALA A 163 3.70 -14.79 38.30
C ALA A 163 4.02 -13.68 39.31
N ALA A 164 4.15 -12.43 38.83
CA ALA A 164 4.37 -11.28 39.69
C ALA A 164 3.19 -10.99 40.62
N GLU A 165 1.96 -11.09 40.10
CA GLU A 165 0.74 -10.86 40.87
C GLU A 165 0.49 -11.96 41.90
N VAL A 166 0.74 -13.23 41.56
CA VAL A 166 0.68 -14.35 42.51
C VAL A 166 1.62 -14.10 43.68
N LYS A 167 2.88 -13.75 43.40
CA LYS A 167 3.85 -13.43 44.45
C LYS A 167 3.39 -12.26 45.32
N ARG A 168 2.86 -11.19 44.72
CA ARG A 168 2.30 -10.04 45.47
C ARG A 168 1.15 -10.47 46.39
N LEU A 169 0.26 -11.33 45.90
CA LEU A 169 -0.87 -11.83 46.69
C LEU A 169 -0.43 -12.78 47.81
N GLU A 170 0.60 -13.59 47.59
CA GLU A 170 1.23 -14.44 48.61
C GLU A 170 1.88 -13.58 49.71
N ASP A 171 2.62 -12.54 49.34
CA ASP A 171 3.22 -11.58 50.28
C ASP A 171 2.15 -10.84 51.10
N GLU A 172 0.99 -10.54 50.50
CA GLU A 172 -0.16 -9.91 51.15
C GLU A 172 -1.06 -10.91 51.92
N GLY A 173 -0.76 -12.21 51.90
CA GLY A 173 -1.54 -13.26 52.56
C GLY A 173 -2.96 -13.46 51.99
N LYS A 174 -3.22 -13.00 50.76
CA LYS A 174 -4.51 -13.11 50.07
C LYS A 174 -4.59 -14.41 49.26
N PRO A 175 -5.79 -15.00 49.11
CA PRO A 175 -5.93 -16.23 48.33
C PRO A 175 -5.62 -16.00 46.86
N VAL A 176 -4.73 -16.81 46.30
CA VAL A 176 -4.35 -16.75 44.89
C VAL A 176 -5.53 -17.20 44.01
N PRO A 177 -6.00 -16.37 43.06
CA PRO A 177 -7.09 -16.74 42.17
C PRO A 177 -6.64 -17.87 41.23
N LYS A 178 -7.32 -19.02 41.33
CA LYS A 178 -7.11 -20.15 40.44
C LYS A 178 -7.64 -19.80 39.05
N ALA A 179 -6.88 -20.15 38.01
CA ALA A 179 -7.32 -19.95 36.63
C ALA A 179 -8.52 -20.85 36.34
N THR A 180 -9.68 -20.26 36.03
CA THR A 180 -10.87 -21.01 35.58
C THR A 180 -10.67 -21.62 34.19
N VAL A 181 -9.69 -21.12 33.43
CA VAL A 181 -9.29 -21.62 32.12
C VAL A 181 -7.79 -21.90 32.16
N GLU A 182 -7.40 -23.16 32.07
CA GLU A 182 -6.00 -23.52 31.82
C GLU A 182 -5.68 -23.13 30.38
N LEU A 183 -4.76 -22.16 30.20
CA LEU A 183 -4.30 -21.83 28.86
C LEU A 183 -3.59 -23.07 28.29
N PRO A 184 -3.91 -23.50 27.07
CA PRO A 184 -3.22 -24.63 26.46
C PRO A 184 -1.71 -24.37 26.45
N PRO A 185 -0.88 -25.39 26.75
CA PRO A 185 0.56 -25.23 26.72
C PRO A 185 1.01 -24.77 25.33
N LEU A 186 2.07 -23.97 25.30
CA LEU A 186 2.65 -23.40 24.09
C LEU A 186 3.10 -24.49 23.11
N ILE A 187 2.22 -24.91 22.21
CA ILE A 187 2.57 -25.71 21.05
C ILE A 187 2.65 -24.75 19.86
N THR A 188 3.73 -23.98 19.79
CA THR A 188 4.35 -23.80 18.49
C THR A 188 5.43 -24.86 18.40
N PRO A 189 5.20 -26.00 17.74
CA PRO A 189 6.25 -26.97 17.54
C PRO A 189 7.41 -26.25 16.84
N PRO A 190 8.64 -26.34 17.35
CA PRO A 190 9.81 -26.02 16.53
C PRO A 190 9.77 -26.94 15.31
N GLY A 191 9.48 -26.38 14.13
CA GLY A 191 9.42 -27.14 12.87
C GLY A 191 8.03 -27.34 12.29
N THR A 192 7.10 -26.38 12.43
CA THR A 192 5.90 -26.33 11.55
C THR A 192 6.35 -26.28 10.09
N LYS A 193 6.40 -27.44 9.43
CA LYS A 193 6.49 -27.53 7.97
C LYS A 193 5.16 -27.00 7.43
N ILE A 194 5.17 -25.77 6.94
CA ILE A 194 4.13 -25.27 6.06
C ILE A 194 4.30 -26.06 4.77
N GLU A 195 3.55 -27.15 4.62
CA GLU A 195 3.40 -27.80 3.32
C GLU A 195 2.65 -26.81 2.42
N ILE A 196 3.41 -26.05 1.63
CA ILE A 196 2.86 -25.38 0.46
C ILE A 196 2.38 -26.53 -0.42
N GLN A 197 1.06 -26.70 -0.52
CA GLN A 197 0.44 -27.67 -1.40
C GLN A 197 0.87 -27.32 -2.83
N GLY A 198 1.95 -27.95 -3.28
CA GLY A 198 2.40 -27.91 -4.64
C GLY A 198 1.26 -28.35 -5.53
N ALA A 199 1.08 -27.63 -6.64
CA ALA A 199 0.13 -28.00 -7.68
C ALA A 199 0.23 -29.50 -7.98
N PRO A 200 -0.90 -30.24 -7.99
CA PRO A 200 -0.85 -31.66 -8.31
C PRO A 200 -0.46 -31.81 -9.78
N GLY A 201 0.81 -32.14 -10.00
CA GLY A 201 1.31 -32.64 -11.27
C GLY A 201 0.92 -34.10 -11.48
N GLY A 202 0.66 -34.44 -12.74
CA GLY A 202 0.82 -35.81 -13.24
C GLY A 202 -0.46 -36.64 -13.38
N GLY A 203 -1.35 -36.25 -14.29
CA GLY A 203 -2.37 -37.13 -14.88
C GLY A 203 -2.42 -36.93 -16.40
N PRO A 204 -2.65 -37.98 -17.20
CA PRO A 204 -2.42 -37.96 -18.65
C PRO A 204 -3.39 -37.02 -19.38
N MET A 205 -2.86 -36.25 -20.34
CA MET A 205 -3.63 -35.35 -21.20
C MET A 205 -4.66 -36.11 -22.05
N PRO A 206 -5.92 -35.63 -22.16
CA PRO A 206 -6.82 -36.04 -23.22
C PRO A 206 -6.51 -35.28 -24.53
N PRO A 207 -6.72 -35.91 -25.71
CA PRO A 207 -6.38 -35.35 -27.00
C PRO A 207 -7.32 -34.19 -27.42
N PRO A 208 -6.89 -33.35 -28.37
CA PRO A 208 -7.62 -32.15 -28.75
C PRO A 208 -8.75 -32.47 -29.73
N GLY A 209 -9.91 -31.86 -29.51
CA GLY A 209 -10.95 -31.69 -30.53
C GLY A 209 -12.10 -32.70 -30.48
N ALA A 210 -13.14 -32.35 -29.74
CA ALA A 210 -14.53 -32.70 -30.08
C ALA A 210 -15.45 -31.66 -29.42
N GLY A 211 -16.15 -30.87 -30.24
CA GLY A 211 -16.98 -29.76 -29.78
C GLY A 211 -18.42 -30.12 -29.46
N GLY A 212 -18.97 -29.34 -28.51
CA GLY A 212 -20.38 -28.90 -28.45
C GLY A 212 -21.30 -29.59 -27.43
N PRO A 213 -22.39 -28.95 -26.92
CA PRO A 213 -22.92 -27.63 -27.30
C PRO A 213 -23.18 -26.65 -26.11
N GLY A 214 -22.91 -25.36 -26.36
CA GLY A 214 -23.74 -24.19 -26.01
C GLY A 214 -24.20 -23.94 -24.56
N GLY A 215 -23.50 -23.03 -23.87
CA GLY A 215 -24.03 -22.24 -22.75
C GLY A 215 -23.38 -20.83 -22.76
N PRO A 216 -24.13 -19.73 -22.58
CA PRO A 216 -23.71 -18.40 -23.01
C PRO A 216 -22.59 -17.78 -22.13
N GLN A 217 -21.57 -17.27 -22.82
CA GLN A 217 -20.56 -16.34 -22.32
C GLN A 217 -21.23 -15.10 -21.69
N SER A 218 -20.84 -14.74 -20.46
CA SER A 218 -21.18 -13.45 -19.86
C SER A 218 -20.15 -12.98 -18.82
N GLY A 219 -19.42 -11.91 -19.18
CA GLY A 219 -19.03 -10.80 -18.29
C GLY A 219 -17.91 -11.00 -17.25
N PRO A 220 -17.24 -9.90 -16.82
CA PRO A 220 -16.14 -9.94 -15.87
C PRO A 220 -16.66 -10.29 -14.47
N GLY A 221 -16.31 -11.48 -13.98
CA GLY A 221 -16.74 -11.98 -12.68
C GLY A 221 -16.06 -11.24 -11.52
N ILE A 222 -16.84 -10.50 -10.74
CA ILE A 222 -16.44 -10.03 -9.42
C ILE A 222 -16.50 -11.24 -8.46
N SER A 223 -15.35 -11.70 -7.99
CA SER A 223 -15.25 -12.74 -6.98
C SER A 223 -15.61 -12.17 -5.60
N LEU A 224 -16.86 -12.38 -5.16
CA LEU A 224 -17.31 -11.99 -3.82
C LEU A 224 -16.93 -13.08 -2.80
N PRO A 225 -16.40 -12.72 -1.61
CA PRO A 225 -16.05 -13.68 -0.59
C PRO A 225 -17.30 -14.36 -0.03
N MET A 226 -17.30 -15.70 -0.07
CA MET A 226 -18.31 -16.57 0.51
C MET A 226 -17.84 -17.07 1.87
N THR A 227 -18.70 -16.99 2.87
CA THR A 227 -18.43 -17.54 4.21
C THR A 227 -19.46 -18.63 4.51
N GLY A 228 -18.98 -19.83 4.88
CA GLY A 228 -19.80 -21.01 5.20
C GLY A 228 -19.94 -21.99 4.04
N THR A 229 -20.32 -23.24 4.35
CA THR A 229 -20.65 -24.29 3.37
C THR A 229 -22.03 -24.86 3.67
N GLY A 230 -22.82 -25.16 2.64
CA GLY A 230 -24.19 -25.68 2.80
C GLY A 230 -25.27 -24.62 3.06
N ALA A 231 -26.30 -24.97 3.85
CA ALA A 231 -27.49 -24.14 4.10
C ALA A 231 -27.22 -22.81 4.84
N ASP A 232 -26.05 -22.67 5.46
CA ASP A 232 -25.63 -21.48 6.19
C ASP A 232 -24.69 -20.58 5.39
N ALA A 233 -24.49 -20.85 4.10
CA ALA A 233 -23.67 -20.01 3.25
C ALA A 233 -24.21 -18.57 3.18
N ARG A 234 -23.30 -17.59 3.27
CA ARG A 234 -23.59 -16.15 3.16
C ARG A 234 -22.58 -15.49 2.21
N VAL A 235 -23.10 -14.71 1.26
CA VAL A 235 -22.33 -13.88 0.32
C VAL A 235 -22.31 -12.45 0.87
N THR A 236 -21.13 -11.86 1.03
CA THR A 236 -21.01 -10.46 1.47
C THR A 236 -20.90 -9.53 0.25
N LEU A 237 -21.84 -8.60 0.12
CA LEU A 237 -21.82 -7.57 -0.92
C LEU A 237 -20.83 -6.42 -0.58
N PRO A 238 -20.39 -5.62 -1.57
CA PRO A 238 -19.46 -4.50 -1.37
C PRO A 238 -19.94 -3.40 -0.40
N ASN A 239 -21.23 -3.39 -0.06
CA ASN A 239 -21.84 -2.50 0.93
C ASN A 239 -21.87 -3.10 2.36
N GLY A 240 -21.24 -4.26 2.57
CA GLY A 240 -21.14 -4.93 3.87
C GLY A 240 -22.35 -5.79 4.26
N GLN A 241 -23.37 -5.93 3.40
CA GLN A 241 -24.53 -6.77 3.70
C GLN A 241 -24.31 -8.23 3.31
N GLN A 242 -24.74 -9.15 4.17
CA GLN A 242 -24.64 -10.60 3.97
C GLN A 242 -25.98 -11.18 3.50
N ILE A 243 -26.01 -11.78 2.32
CA ILE A 243 -27.21 -12.43 1.75
C ILE A 243 -27.00 -13.92 1.52
N HIS A 244 -28.07 -14.71 1.58
CA HIS A 244 -28.00 -16.14 1.28
C HIS A 244 -27.80 -16.37 -0.24
N PRO A 245 -27.01 -17.36 -0.69
CA PRO A 245 -26.74 -17.60 -2.10
C PRO A 245 -27.98 -17.84 -2.96
N ALA A 246 -29.07 -18.38 -2.40
CA ALA A 246 -30.33 -18.52 -3.14
C ALA A 246 -30.98 -17.15 -3.48
N GLN A 247 -30.76 -16.12 -2.65
CA GLN A 247 -31.23 -14.76 -2.91
C GLN A 247 -30.33 -14.05 -3.94
N LEU A 248 -29.02 -14.34 -3.93
CA LEU A 248 -28.11 -13.88 -4.99
C LEU A 248 -28.48 -14.49 -6.36
N ALA A 249 -28.81 -15.78 -6.40
CA ALA A 249 -29.26 -16.45 -7.61
C ALA A 249 -30.59 -15.88 -8.14
N ALA A 250 -31.54 -15.55 -7.24
CA ALA A 250 -32.81 -14.91 -7.60
C ALA A 250 -32.62 -13.48 -8.13
N LEU A 251 -31.61 -12.74 -7.64
CA LEU A 251 -31.19 -11.44 -8.17
C LEU A 251 -30.64 -11.53 -9.60
N MET A 252 -30.05 -12.67 -9.98
CA MET A 252 -29.36 -12.84 -11.27
C MET A 252 -30.23 -13.42 -12.39
N GLN A 253 -31.32 -14.15 -12.12
CA GLN A 253 -31.94 -15.02 -13.15
C GLN A 253 -33.44 -14.82 -13.48
N GLY A 254 -34.12 -13.75 -13.06
CA GLY A 254 -35.42 -13.41 -13.64
C GLY A 254 -36.59 -13.37 -12.65
N PRO A 255 -37.85 -13.52 -13.12
CA PRO A 255 -39.01 -12.88 -12.51
C PRO A 255 -39.24 -13.32 -11.07
N LEU A 256 -39.49 -12.32 -10.22
CA LEU A 256 -39.62 -12.45 -8.77
C LEU A 256 -40.68 -13.49 -8.39
N PRO A 257 -40.40 -14.41 -7.44
CA PRO A 257 -41.41 -15.32 -6.93
C PRO A 257 -42.54 -14.53 -6.23
N PRO A 258 -43.82 -14.89 -6.45
CA PRO A 258 -44.99 -14.07 -6.12
C PRO A 258 -45.29 -13.89 -4.61
N ASN A 259 -44.43 -14.40 -3.70
CA ASN A 259 -44.75 -14.44 -2.27
C ASN A 259 -43.65 -13.87 -1.36
N LEU A 260 -42.99 -12.79 -1.78
CA LEU A 260 -42.04 -12.06 -0.95
C LEU A 260 -42.73 -10.98 -0.10
N PRO A 261 -42.30 -10.77 1.16
CA PRO A 261 -42.82 -9.68 1.99
C PRO A 261 -42.56 -8.32 1.30
N PRO A 262 -43.52 -7.38 1.32
CA PRO A 262 -43.51 -6.18 0.49
C PRO A 262 -42.29 -5.28 0.70
N GLN A 263 -41.69 -5.29 1.89
CA GLN A 263 -40.45 -4.56 2.19
C GLN A 263 -39.23 -5.11 1.43
N GLN A 264 -39.12 -6.42 1.25
CA GLN A 264 -38.00 -7.03 0.52
C GLN A 264 -38.13 -6.83 -1.00
N ALA A 265 -39.36 -6.86 -1.52
CA ALA A 265 -39.63 -6.58 -2.93
C ALA A 265 -39.26 -5.12 -3.30
N ALA A 266 -39.61 -4.16 -2.44
CA ALA A 266 -39.25 -2.75 -2.63
C ALA A 266 -37.73 -2.54 -2.56
N MET A 267 -37.05 -3.21 -1.63
CA MET A 267 -35.59 -3.11 -1.48
C MET A 267 -34.84 -3.68 -2.68
N LEU A 268 -35.26 -4.82 -3.21
CA LEU A 268 -34.67 -5.43 -4.40
C LEU A 268 -34.89 -4.57 -5.65
N MET A 269 -36.06 -3.94 -5.78
CA MET A 269 -36.34 -3.01 -6.87
C MET A 269 -35.43 -1.77 -6.80
N GLN A 270 -35.22 -1.23 -5.60
CA GLN A 270 -34.33 -0.08 -5.39
C GLN A 270 -32.86 -0.44 -5.65
N ALA A 271 -32.40 -1.62 -5.23
CA ALA A 271 -31.06 -2.12 -5.52
C ALA A 271 -30.82 -2.32 -7.01
N ARG A 272 -31.81 -2.82 -7.75
CA ARG A 272 -31.74 -2.94 -9.21
C ARG A 272 -31.65 -1.57 -9.90
N ALA A 273 -32.43 -0.59 -9.44
CA ALA A 273 -32.38 0.76 -9.98
C ALA A 273 -31.00 1.41 -9.80
N GLN A 274 -30.35 1.19 -8.65
CA GLN A 274 -29.00 1.71 -8.38
C GLN A 274 -27.94 1.07 -9.28
N LEU A 275 -28.04 -0.23 -9.55
CA LEU A 275 -27.11 -0.93 -10.44
C LEU A 275 -27.21 -0.45 -11.89
N VAL A 276 -28.43 -0.21 -12.39
CA VAL A 276 -28.63 0.32 -13.74
C VAL A 276 -28.06 1.74 -13.85
N ALA A 277 -28.31 2.59 -12.84
CA ALA A 277 -27.75 3.94 -12.80
C ALA A 277 -26.20 3.96 -12.76
N LEU A 278 -25.59 3.04 -12.03
CA LEU A 278 -24.14 2.89 -11.98
C LEU A 278 -23.57 2.44 -13.34
N GLN A 279 -24.27 1.55 -14.03
CA GLN A 279 -23.89 1.07 -15.35
C GLN A 279 -23.98 2.18 -16.41
N GLU A 280 -25.02 3.02 -16.36
CA GLU A 280 -25.13 4.21 -17.21
C GLU A 280 -23.98 5.20 -16.96
N GLN A 281 -23.62 5.45 -15.70
CA GLN A 281 -22.49 6.32 -15.37
C GLN A 281 -21.15 5.76 -15.89
N ALA A 282 -20.94 4.45 -15.79
CA ALA A 282 -19.74 3.81 -16.30
C ALA A 282 -19.66 3.90 -17.84
N GLN A 283 -20.78 3.74 -18.54
CA GLN A 283 -20.83 3.89 -20.00
C GLN A 283 -20.62 5.34 -20.44
N ALA A 284 -21.18 6.30 -19.72
CA ALA A 284 -20.96 7.72 -19.98
C ALA A 284 -19.48 8.13 -19.78
N GLN A 285 -18.81 7.60 -18.75
CA GLN A 285 -17.38 7.83 -18.54
C GLN A 285 -16.52 7.18 -19.63
N ALA A 286 -16.88 5.99 -20.09
CA ALA A 286 -16.19 5.32 -21.20
C ALA A 286 -16.32 6.10 -22.52
N GLN A 287 -17.51 6.64 -22.82
CA GLN A 287 -17.72 7.50 -23.98
C GLN A 287 -16.93 8.81 -23.88
N GLN A 288 -16.88 9.45 -22.70
CA GLN A 288 -16.04 10.64 -22.50
C GLN A 288 -14.54 10.36 -22.63
N GLN A 289 -14.08 9.17 -22.24
CA GLN A 289 -12.69 8.76 -22.44
C GLN A 289 -12.39 8.48 -23.92
N LEU A 290 -13.32 7.88 -24.66
CA LEU A 290 -13.20 7.67 -26.11
C LEU A 290 -13.22 8.99 -26.89
N GLU A 291 -14.09 9.96 -26.54
CA GLU A 291 -14.08 11.29 -27.15
C GLU A 291 -12.78 12.05 -26.85
N LYS A 292 -12.25 11.94 -25.62
CA LYS A 292 -10.94 12.53 -25.28
C LYS A 292 -9.79 11.86 -26.03
N ALA A 293 -9.82 10.54 -26.21
CA ALA A 293 -8.82 9.83 -26.99
C ALA A 293 -8.87 10.21 -28.48
N ALA A 294 -10.06 10.33 -29.06
CA ALA A 294 -10.25 10.77 -30.44
C ALA A 294 -9.81 12.24 -30.65
N ALA A 295 -9.99 13.11 -29.66
CA ALA A 295 -9.49 14.49 -29.70
C ALA A 295 -7.96 14.59 -29.63
N VAL A 296 -7.28 13.61 -29.01
CA VAL A 296 -5.81 13.53 -28.96
C VAL A 296 -5.24 13.03 -30.29
N GLU A 297 -5.86 12.02 -30.93
CA GLU A 297 -5.43 11.55 -32.27
C GLU A 297 -5.63 12.59 -33.37
N ALA A 298 -6.69 13.41 -33.31
CA ALA A 298 -6.90 14.48 -34.29
C ALA A 298 -5.83 15.58 -34.22
N GLY A 299 -5.20 15.79 -33.06
CA GLY A 299 -4.14 16.79 -32.84
C GLY A 299 -2.77 16.39 -33.39
N GLU A 300 -2.52 15.10 -33.64
CA GLU A 300 -1.21 14.58 -34.06
C GLU A 300 -1.05 14.54 -35.61
N SER A 301 -2.13 14.76 -36.36
CA SER A 301 -2.15 14.71 -37.83
C SER A 301 -1.64 15.96 -38.54
N THR A 302 -1.25 17.03 -37.83
CA THR A 302 -0.79 18.31 -38.43
C THR A 302 0.73 18.54 -38.39
N THR A 303 1.54 17.61 -37.87
CA THR A 303 3.00 17.79 -37.79
C THR A 303 3.84 16.78 -38.59
N ALA A 304 3.21 15.79 -39.24
CA ALA A 304 3.91 14.79 -40.06
C ALA A 304 3.89 15.14 -41.56
N SER A 305 4.42 16.31 -41.93
CA SER A 305 4.76 16.59 -43.34
C SER A 305 5.95 17.52 -43.44
N THR A 306 7.16 17.01 -43.20
CA THR A 306 8.38 17.56 -43.83
C THR A 306 9.56 16.56 -43.81
N ALA A 307 9.87 16.05 -45.01
CA ALA A 307 11.21 15.85 -45.56
C ALA A 307 12.20 14.82 -44.93
N ALA A 308 12.02 13.56 -45.33
CA ALA A 308 12.90 12.71 -46.14
C ALA A 308 14.43 13.01 -46.33
N THR A 309 15.20 11.93 -46.12
CA THR A 309 16.36 11.40 -46.91
C THR A 309 17.79 11.89 -46.63
N LYS A 310 18.61 11.01 -46.03
CA LYS A 310 20.03 10.83 -46.38
C LYS A 310 20.47 9.38 -46.20
N THR A 311 20.86 8.78 -47.32
CA THR A 311 21.51 7.47 -47.50
C THR A 311 22.97 7.49 -47.04
N ALA A 312 23.45 6.43 -46.40
CA ALA A 312 24.87 6.15 -46.25
C ALA A 312 25.12 4.64 -46.39
N THR A 313 25.90 4.31 -47.41
CA THR A 313 26.39 3.01 -47.86
C THR A 313 27.51 2.51 -46.93
N VAL A 314 27.52 1.22 -46.61
CA VAL A 314 28.65 0.53 -45.96
C VAL A 314 29.16 -0.50 -46.96
N GLU A 315 30.43 -0.35 -47.36
CA GLU A 315 31.19 -1.30 -48.18
C GLU A 315 31.74 -2.40 -47.26
N ASP A 316 31.45 -3.66 -47.58
CA ASP A 316 32.18 -4.84 -47.11
C ASP A 316 33.18 -5.27 -48.19
N GLY A 317 34.38 -5.65 -47.76
CA GLY A 317 35.41 -6.29 -48.58
C GLY A 317 35.32 -7.82 -48.61
N GLU A 318 36.26 -8.43 -49.33
CA GLU A 318 36.40 -9.85 -49.74
C GLU A 318 35.56 -10.21 -51.00
N ASP A 319 36.08 -10.76 -52.10
CA ASP A 319 37.35 -11.44 -52.41
C ASP A 319 37.62 -11.45 -53.94
N ALA A 320 38.91 -11.58 -54.31
CA ALA A 320 39.45 -12.03 -55.61
C ALA A 320 39.35 -11.11 -56.85
#